data_AF-A0A925R4R4-F1
#
_entry.id   AF-A0A925R4R4-F1
#
_cell.length_a   1.000
_cell.length_b   1.000
_cell.length_c   1.000
_cell.angle_alpha   90.00
_cell.angle_beta   90.00
_cell.angle_gamma   90.00
#
_symmetry.space_group_name_H-M   'P 1'
#
loop_
_entity.id
_entity.type
_entity.pdbx_description
1 polymer ?
#
loop_
_entity_poly.entity_id
_entity_poly.type
_entity_poly.pdbx_seq_one_letter_code
_entity_poly.pdbx_strand_id
1 'polypeptide(L)'
;MTIDADPRAVRLQRMEASFAELNARIARLAIALGVSLKNENELARVMHQLHAKTESHGFQSTPERRQACQWTELRGLLVLRYGVEKRFVDEVGVTVTRQLLVEAEAHLVRLGFQPGADGIDVHRLFDER
;
A
#
# COMPACT_ATOMS: atom_id res chain seq x y z
N MET A 1 -11.75 -35.82 11.48
CA MET A 1 -12.83 -34.95 10.95
C MET A 1 -12.14 -33.72 10.39
N THR A 2 -11.66 -33.83 9.15
CA THR A 2 -11.02 -32.74 8.42
C THR A 2 -12.10 -31.74 8.04
N ILE A 3 -12.03 -30.54 8.61
CA ILE A 3 -12.83 -29.41 8.14
C ILE A 3 -12.31 -29.13 6.73
N ASP A 4 -13.05 -29.54 5.71
CA ASP A 4 -12.82 -29.06 4.35
C ASP A 4 -13.07 -27.55 4.39
N ALA A 5 -12.00 -26.79 4.52
CA ALA A 5 -12.07 -25.34 4.51
C ALA A 5 -12.62 -24.91 3.14
N ASP A 6 -13.67 -24.09 3.15
CA ASP A 6 -14.23 -23.54 1.91
C ASP A 6 -13.10 -22.90 1.09
N PRO A 7 -12.82 -23.37 -0.15
CA PRO A 7 -11.74 -22.86 -0.97
C PRO A 7 -11.90 -21.36 -1.26
N ARG A 8 -13.12 -20.82 -1.21
CA ARG A 8 -13.36 -19.37 -1.34
C ARG A 8 -12.89 -18.63 -0.09
N ALA A 9 -13.21 -19.12 1.10
CA ALA A 9 -12.76 -18.52 2.36
C ALA A 9 -11.23 -18.52 2.47
N VAL A 10 -10.58 -19.62 2.10
CA VAL A 10 -9.10 -19.71 2.07
C VAL A 10 -8.50 -18.70 1.09
N ARG A 11 -9.13 -18.49 -0.07
CA ARG A 11 -8.68 -17.51 -1.05
C ARG A 11 -8.82 -16.08 -0.52
N LEU A 12 -9.96 -15.73 0.07
CA LEU A 12 -10.18 -14.40 0.67
C LEU A 12 -9.13 -14.11 1.75
N GLN A 13 -8.86 -15.07 2.64
CA GLN A 13 -7.86 -14.90 3.69
C GLN A 13 -6.45 -14.66 3.12
N ARG A 14 -6.10 -15.33 2.02
CA ARG A 14 -4.83 -15.08 1.32
C ARG A 14 -4.80 -13.69 0.70
N MET A 15 -5.90 -13.25 0.08
CA MET A 15 -6.01 -11.91 -0.49
C MET A 15 -5.85 -10.83 0.59
N GLU A 16 -6.51 -10.98 1.73
CA GLU A 16 -6.39 -10.11 2.89
C GLU A 16 -4.95 -10.05 3.39
N ALA A 17 -4.31 -11.20 3.62
CA ALA A 17 -2.95 -11.27 4.13
C ALA A 17 -1.94 -10.63 3.18
N SER A 18 -2.02 -10.92 1.88
CA SER A 18 -1.14 -10.31 0.87
C SER A 18 -1.35 -8.81 0.75
N PHE A 19 -2.59 -8.33 0.88
CA PHE A 19 -2.90 -6.92 0.84
C PHE A 19 -2.41 -6.18 2.10
N ALA A 20 -2.58 -6.76 3.28
CA ALA A 20 -2.04 -6.21 4.53
C ALA A 20 -0.52 -6.13 4.50
N GLU A 21 0.18 -7.13 3.96
CA GLU A 21 1.64 -7.11 3.80
C GLU A 21 2.09 -5.99 2.85
N LEU A 22 1.38 -5.83 1.72
CA LEU A 22 1.61 -4.76 0.76
C LEU A 22 1.48 -3.39 1.44
N ASN A 23 0.38 -3.15 2.15
CA ASN A 23 0.13 -1.88 2.83
C ASN A 23 1.17 -1.62 3.94
N ALA A 24 1.59 -2.65 4.66
CA ALA A 24 2.63 -2.52 5.68
C ALA A 24 3.98 -2.12 5.05
N ARG A 25 4.30 -2.64 3.87
CA ARG A 25 5.51 -2.26 3.13
C ARG A 25 5.44 -0.81 2.64
N ILE A 26 4.29 -0.39 2.12
CA ILE A 26 4.03 1.01 1.71
C ILE A 26 4.21 1.95 2.91
N ALA A 27 3.58 1.65 4.05
CA ALA A 27 3.68 2.46 5.26
C ALA A 27 5.13 2.57 5.78
N ARG A 28 5.88 1.46 5.81
CA ARG A 28 7.30 1.48 6.22
C ARG A 28 8.16 2.34 5.28
N LEU A 29 7.94 2.25 3.97
CA LEU A 29 8.68 3.06 3.00
C LEU A 29 8.33 4.54 3.12
N ALA A 30 7.05 4.88 3.29
CA ALA A 30 6.60 6.26 3.51
C ALA A 30 7.26 6.87 4.76
N ILE A 31 7.27 6.13 5.88
CA ILE A 31 7.95 6.54 7.12
C ILE A 31 9.45 6.71 6.90
N ALA A 32 10.11 5.73 6.26
CA ALA A 32 11.55 5.78 6.01
C ALA A 32 11.97 6.95 5.09
N LEU A 33 11.08 7.36 4.18
CA LEU A 33 11.28 8.48 3.27
C LEU A 33 10.79 9.82 3.84
N GLY A 34 10.16 9.82 5.02
CA GLY A 34 9.61 11.02 5.64
C GLY A 34 8.45 11.65 4.87
N VAL A 35 7.64 10.82 4.20
CA VAL A 35 6.51 11.25 3.37
C VAL A 35 5.19 10.90 4.03
N SER A 36 4.27 11.86 4.07
CA SER A 36 2.88 11.64 4.48
C SER A 36 2.01 11.31 3.28
N LEU A 37 1.66 10.03 3.13
CA LEU A 37 0.77 9.58 2.04
C LEU A 37 -0.69 10.05 2.21
N LYS A 38 -1.06 10.56 3.40
CA LYS A 38 -2.36 11.20 3.65
C LYS A 38 -2.48 12.56 2.97
N ASN A 39 -1.35 13.22 2.71
CA ASN A 39 -1.32 14.50 2.04
C ASN A 39 -1.31 14.27 0.53
N GLU A 40 -2.41 14.60 -0.15
CA GLU A 40 -2.57 14.41 -1.60
C GLU A 40 -1.44 15.08 -2.40
N ASN A 41 -0.91 16.22 -1.95
CA ASN A 41 0.21 16.89 -2.61
C ASN A 41 1.51 16.07 -2.49
N GLU A 42 1.75 15.44 -1.35
CA GLU A 42 2.93 14.60 -1.14
C GLU A 42 2.79 13.27 -1.88
N LEU A 43 1.59 12.69 -1.91
CA LEU A 43 1.28 11.53 -2.74
C LEU A 43 1.50 11.84 -4.22
N ALA A 44 0.97 12.97 -4.72
CA ALA A 44 1.21 13.42 -6.09
C ALA A 44 2.71 13.60 -6.35
N ARG A 45 3.48 14.16 -5.41
CA ARG A 45 4.93 14.27 -5.52
C ARG A 45 5.60 12.89 -5.65
N VAL A 46 5.22 11.90 -4.83
CA VAL A 46 5.73 10.52 -4.93
C VAL A 46 5.49 9.95 -6.33
N MET A 47 4.29 10.18 -6.88
CA MET A 47 3.89 9.69 -8.21
C MET A 47 4.63 10.41 -9.34
N HIS A 48 4.85 11.71 -9.21
CA HIS A 48 5.48 12.56 -10.23
C HIS A 48 7.01 12.61 -10.17
N GLN A 49 7.64 12.08 -9.11
CA GLN A 49 9.09 12.07 -8.97
C GLN A 49 9.74 11.07 -9.95
N LEU A 50 9.68 11.39 -11.25
CA LEU A 50 10.51 10.82 -12.29
C LEU A 50 11.92 11.37 -12.10
N HIS A 51 12.75 10.58 -11.44
CA HIS A 51 14.21 10.56 -11.58
C HIS A 51 14.87 11.94 -11.82
N ALA A 52 14.53 12.94 -11.01
CA ALA A 52 15.27 14.21 -11.03
C ALA A 52 16.64 13.95 -10.40
N LYS A 53 17.57 13.39 -11.19
CA LYS A 53 19.04 13.24 -11.03
C LYS A 53 19.59 11.88 -11.51
N THR A 54 19.16 11.38 -12.67
CA THR A 54 19.96 10.34 -13.36
C THR A 54 21.07 10.94 -14.24
N GLU A 55 21.14 12.27 -14.42
CA GLU A 55 22.17 12.90 -15.27
C GLU A 55 23.21 13.73 -14.48
N SER A 56 23.78 13.17 -13.41
CA SER A 56 25.14 13.54 -13.06
C SER A 56 25.98 12.28 -13.00
N HIS A 57 26.90 12.13 -13.96
CA HIS A 57 27.95 11.12 -14.00
C HIS A 57 28.98 11.28 -12.86
N GLY A 58 28.49 11.41 -11.62
CA GLY A 58 29.27 11.42 -10.39
C GLY A 58 28.84 10.23 -9.55
N PHE A 59 29.81 9.48 -9.04
CA PHE A 59 29.65 8.34 -8.15
C PHE A 59 28.60 8.64 -7.06
N GLN A 60 27.35 8.19 -7.24
CA GLN A 60 26.34 8.33 -6.21
C GLN A 60 26.76 7.47 -5.03
N SER A 61 26.78 8.07 -3.85
CA SER A 61 27.12 7.36 -2.64
C SER A 61 26.01 6.33 -2.31
N THR A 62 26.37 5.27 -1.58
CA THR A 62 25.47 4.11 -1.39
C THR A 62 24.13 4.43 -0.70
N PRO A 63 24.02 5.41 0.23
CA PRO A 63 22.75 5.87 0.79
C PRO A 63 21.83 6.55 -0.23
N GLU A 64 22.34 7.38 -1.14
CA GLU A 64 21.53 8.08 -2.16
C GLU A 64 20.92 7.08 -3.14
N ARG A 65 21.70 6.07 -3.56
CA ARG A 65 21.18 4.98 -4.40
C ARG A 65 20.10 4.18 -3.68
N ARG A 66 20.29 3.87 -2.39
CA ARG A 66 19.27 3.17 -1.59
C ARG A 66 17.99 3.98 -1.48
N GLN A 67 18.09 5.28 -1.23
CA GLN A 67 16.94 6.18 -1.17
C GLN A 67 16.20 6.25 -2.52
N ALA A 68 16.92 6.34 -3.64
CA ALA A 68 16.32 6.30 -4.98
C ALA A 68 15.60 4.97 -5.27
N CYS A 69 16.15 3.84 -4.81
CA CYS A 69 15.47 2.54 -4.89
C CYS A 69 14.20 2.52 -4.04
N GLN A 70 14.23 3.06 -2.82
CA GLN A 70 13.05 3.14 -1.94
C GLN A 70 11.94 4.00 -2.54
N TRP A 71 12.27 5.14 -3.16
CA TRP A 71 11.30 5.96 -3.89
C TRP A 71 10.66 5.20 -5.06
N THR A 72 11.49 4.53 -5.85
CA THR A 72 11.03 3.73 -7.00
C THR A 72 10.11 2.60 -6.55
N GLU A 73 10.49 1.92 -5.47
CA GLU A 73 9.72 0.86 -4.86
C GLU A 73 8.38 1.37 -4.33
N LEU A 74 8.38 2.45 -3.54
CA LEU A 74 7.15 3.02 -2.98
C LEU A 74 6.14 3.35 -4.09
N ARG A 75 6.59 4.02 -5.16
CA ARG A 75 5.75 4.32 -6.32
C ARG A 75 5.21 3.04 -6.98
N GLY A 76 6.08 2.05 -7.20
CA GLY A 76 5.68 0.77 -7.79
C GLY A 76 4.62 0.04 -6.96
N LEU A 77 4.76 0.04 -5.63
CA LEU A 77 3.81 -0.59 -4.72
C LEU A 77 2.48 0.16 -4.67
N LEU A 78 2.47 1.50 -4.73
CA LEU A 78 1.24 2.28 -4.82
C LEU A 78 0.45 1.98 -6.10
N VAL A 79 1.13 1.89 -7.25
CA VAL A 79 0.51 1.49 -8.52
C VAL A 79 0.00 0.06 -8.47
N LEU A 80 0.81 -0.87 -7.93
CA LEU A 80 0.41 -2.26 -7.77
C LEU A 80 -0.84 -2.37 -6.88
N ARG A 81 -0.89 -1.64 -5.76
CA ARG A 81 -2.03 -1.64 -4.85
C ARG A 81 -3.32 -1.23 -5.55
N TYR A 82 -3.28 -0.14 -6.32
CA TYR A 82 -4.43 0.29 -7.12
C TYR A 82 -4.91 -0.80 -8.10
N GLY A 83 -3.98 -1.48 -8.77
CA GLY A 83 -4.32 -2.60 -9.65
C GLY A 83 -4.93 -3.80 -8.91
N VAL A 84 -4.45 -4.09 -7.71
CA VAL A 84 -4.98 -5.16 -6.84
C VAL A 84 -6.38 -4.82 -6.33
N GLU A 85 -6.60 -3.60 -5.84
CA GLU A 85 -7.91 -3.13 -5.38
C GLU A 85 -8.96 -3.22 -6.48
N LYS A 86 -8.62 -2.76 -7.69
CA LYS A 86 -9.51 -2.88 -8.85
C LYS A 86 -9.87 -4.33 -9.14
N ARG A 87 -8.89 -5.23 -9.13
CA ARG A 87 -9.12 -6.67 -9.32
C ARG A 87 -9.98 -7.28 -8.22
N PHE A 88 -9.81 -6.85 -6.96
CA PHE A 88 -10.63 -7.34 -5.86
C PHE A 88 -12.10 -6.93 -6.06
N VAL A 89 -12.36 -5.70 -6.48
CA VAL A 89 -13.72 -5.26 -6.80
C VAL A 89 -14.31 -6.11 -7.93
N ASP A 90 -13.53 -6.39 -8.98
CA ASP A 90 -13.97 -7.23 -10.10
C ASP A 90 -14.22 -8.70 -9.68
N GLU A 91 -13.43 -9.25 -8.75
CA GLU A 91 -13.50 -10.66 -8.34
C GLU A 91 -14.53 -10.96 -7.24
N VAL A 92 -14.62 -10.10 -6.21
CA VAL A 92 -15.44 -10.35 -5.01
C VAL A 92 -16.50 -9.28 -4.74
N GLY A 93 -16.52 -8.22 -5.55
CA GLY A 93 -17.47 -7.12 -5.43
C GLY A 93 -17.09 -6.10 -4.35
N VAL A 94 -17.63 -4.90 -4.49
CA VAL A 94 -17.29 -3.72 -3.67
C VAL A 94 -17.47 -3.95 -2.15
N THR A 95 -18.52 -4.64 -1.72
CA THR A 95 -18.80 -4.86 -0.30
C THR A 95 -17.75 -5.71 0.37
N VAL A 96 -17.32 -6.79 -0.28
CA VAL A 96 -16.29 -7.69 0.25
C VAL A 96 -14.92 -7.03 0.18
N THR A 97 -14.63 -6.31 -0.92
CA THR A 97 -13.40 -5.52 -1.01
C THR A 97 -13.30 -4.50 0.12
N ARG A 98 -14.40 -3.78 0.43
CA ARG A 98 -14.45 -2.84 1.55
C ARG A 98 -14.09 -3.51 2.88
N GLN A 99 -14.64 -4.69 3.16
CA GLN A 99 -14.34 -5.43 4.39
C GLN A 99 -12.85 -5.78 4.47
N LEU A 100 -12.28 -6.28 3.38
CA LEU A 100 -10.86 -6.60 3.29
C LEU A 100 -9.97 -5.37 3.55
N LEU A 101 -10.32 -4.21 2.97
CA LEU A 101 -9.59 -2.96 3.21
C LEU A 101 -9.63 -2.53 4.68
N VAL A 102 -10.80 -2.64 5.33
CA VAL A 102 -10.96 -2.33 6.75
C VAL A 102 -10.17 -3.30 7.64
N GLU A 103 -10.16 -4.59 7.31
CA GLU A 103 -9.39 -5.60 8.05
C GLU A 103 -7.88 -5.41 7.90
N ALA A 104 -7.41 -5.09 6.70
CA ALA A 104 -6.02 -4.75 6.43
C ALA A 104 -5.58 -3.49 7.20
N GLU A 105 -6.42 -2.46 7.26
CA GLU A 105 -6.16 -1.26 8.07
C GLU A 105 -6.07 -1.60 9.56
N ALA A 106 -7.02 -2.39 10.08
CA ALA A 106 -6.97 -2.85 11.45
C ALA A 106 -5.71 -3.68 11.75
N HIS A 107 -5.22 -4.44 10.76
CA HIS A 107 -3.95 -5.15 10.87
C HIS A 107 -2.76 -4.20 11.00
N LEU A 108 -2.70 -3.12 10.21
CA LEU A 108 -1.65 -2.11 10.33
C LEU A 108 -1.65 -1.42 11.70
N VAL A 109 -2.83 -1.07 12.20
CA VAL A 109 -2.96 -0.47 13.53
C VAL A 109 -2.42 -1.42 14.61
N ARG A 110 -2.69 -2.73 14.50
CA ARG A 110 -2.12 -3.75 15.42
C ARG A 110 -0.60 -3.85 15.33
N LEU A 111 -0.01 -3.55 14.18
CA LEU A 111 1.44 -3.46 14.00
C LEU A 111 2.05 -2.13 14.49
N GLY A 112 1.22 -1.20 15.00
CA GLY A 112 1.65 0.08 15.54
C GLY A 112 1.73 1.22 14.51
N PHE A 113 1.25 1.01 13.30
CA PHE A 113 1.11 2.11 12.33
C PHE A 113 -0.05 3.02 12.72
N GLN A 114 0.08 4.31 12.42
CA GLN A 114 -1.03 5.24 12.52
C GLN A 114 -2.08 4.91 11.44
N PRO A 115 -3.38 5.12 11.70
CA PRO A 115 -4.39 4.93 10.67
C PRO A 115 -4.05 5.70 9.40
N GLY A 116 -4.17 5.12 8.22
CA GLY A 116 -3.82 5.70 6.92
C GLY A 116 -2.35 6.02 6.70
N ALA A 117 -1.43 5.40 7.45
CA ALA A 117 0.01 5.51 7.22
C ALA A 117 0.45 5.00 5.83
N ASP A 118 -0.33 4.12 5.22
CA ASP A 118 -0.17 3.64 3.86
C ASP A 118 -0.88 4.53 2.81
N GLY A 119 -1.52 5.62 3.24
CA GLY A 119 -2.26 6.54 2.39
C GLY A 119 -3.71 6.14 2.09
N ILE A 120 -4.24 5.07 2.69
CA ILE A 120 -5.67 4.75 2.63
C ILE A 120 -6.34 5.23 3.91
N ASP A 121 -7.28 6.17 3.79
CA ASP A 121 -8.16 6.50 4.90
C ASP A 121 -9.51 5.82 4.68
N VAL A 122 -9.68 4.63 5.27
CA VAL A 122 -10.91 3.83 5.13
C VAL A 122 -12.14 4.57 5.68
N HIS A 123 -11.98 5.44 6.67
CA HIS A 123 -13.09 6.24 7.19
C HIS A 123 -13.50 7.28 6.14
N ARG A 124 -12.54 8.05 5.62
CA ARG A 124 -12.81 9.00 4.53
C ARG A 124 -13.42 8.34 3.30
N LEU A 125 -12.91 7.19 2.88
CA LEU A 125 -13.36 6.46 1.69
C LEU A 125 -14.82 5.97 1.76
N PHE A 126 -15.35 5.78 2.96
CA PHE A 126 -16.66 5.15 3.14
C PHE A 126 -17.66 5.92 4.01
N ASP A 127 -17.24 7.02 4.63
CA ASP A 127 -18.10 7.90 5.43
C ASP A 127 -18.63 9.11 4.62
N GLU A 128 -18.32 9.18 3.31
CA GLU A 128 -19.02 10.06 2.35
C GLU A 128 -20.42 9.47 2.05
N ARG A 129 -21.41 9.92 2.84
CA ARG A 129 -22.85 9.72 2.61
C ARG A 129 -23.41 10.76 1.65
#